data_AF-A0A246ITQ9-F1
#
_entry.id   AF-A0A246ITQ9-F1
#
_cell.length_a   1.000
_cell.length_b   1.000
_cell.length_c   1.000
_cell.angle_alpha   90.00
_cell.angle_beta   90.00
_cell.angle_gamma   90.00
#
_symmetry.space_group_name_H-M   'P 1'
#
loop_
_entity.id
_entity.type
_entity.pdbx_description
1 polymer ?
#
loop_
_entity_poly.entity_id
_entity_poly.type
_entity_poly.pdbx_seq_one_letter_code
_entity_poly.pdbx_strand_id
1 'polypeptide(L)' 'MTQASLARQPLLTPEEVSALLRVPTTTLAVWRSTGRVKLRFVKIGRLVRYLAADVEAYILGALQAA' A
#
# COMPACT_ATOMS: atom_id res chain seq x y z
N MET A 1 -21.57 14.30 -1.49
CA MET A 1 -20.79 13.29 -2.23
C MET A 1 -19.46 13.18 -1.50
N THR A 2 -19.07 12.16 -0.73
CA THR A 2 -19.35 10.72 -0.64
C THR A 2 -19.20 10.32 0.83
N GLN A 3 -20.15 9.55 1.37
CA GLN A 3 -20.04 9.02 2.73
C GLN A 3 -18.99 7.90 2.74
N ALA A 4 -17.85 8.15 3.36
CA ALA A 4 -16.81 7.14 3.55
C ALA A 4 -17.32 6.10 4.57
N SER A 5 -17.94 5.03 4.08
CA SER A 5 -18.17 3.84 4.89
C SER A 5 -16.80 3.25 5.24
N LEU A 6 -16.32 3.49 6.47
CA LEU A 6 -15.16 2.79 7.05
C LEU A 6 -15.40 1.28 7.21
N ALA A 7 -16.57 0.79 6.80
CA ALA A 7 -16.94 -0.60 6.79
C ALA A 7 -16.12 -1.37 5.74
N ARG A 8 -15.10 -2.09 6.23
CA ARG A 8 -14.53 -3.32 5.64
C ARG A 8 -13.49 -3.20 4.53
N GLN A 9 -12.71 -2.12 4.41
CA GLN A 9 -11.49 -2.22 3.61
C GLN A 9 -10.36 -2.85 4.44
N PRO A 10 -9.86 -4.05 4.08
CA PRO A 10 -8.80 -4.69 4.84
C PRO A 10 -7.53 -3.83 4.78
N LEU A 11 -7.02 -3.50 5.98
CA LEU A 11 -5.78 -2.80 6.18
C LEU A 11 -4.64 -3.81 6.27
N LEU A 12 -3.93 -3.97 5.17
CA LEU A 12 -2.82 -4.90 5.03
C LEU A 12 -1.60 -4.42 5.83
N THR A 13 -0.87 -5.36 6.41
CA THR A 13 0.43 -5.10 7.02
C THR A 13 1.52 -4.97 5.94
N PRO A 14 2.69 -4.40 6.27
CA PRO A 14 3.82 -4.37 5.34
C PRO A 14 4.25 -5.77 4.90
N GLU A 15 4.11 -6.78 5.78
CA GLU A 15 4.43 -8.18 5.49
C GLU A 15 3.46 -8.77 4.46
N GLU A 16 2.15 -8.50 4.60
CA GLU A 16 1.15 -8.93 3.64
C GLU A 16 1.37 -8.29 2.26
N VAL A 17 1.65 -6.98 2.23
CA VAL A 17 1.97 -6.27 0.98
C VAL A 17 3.28 -6.76 0.36
N SER A 18 4.28 -7.07 1.18
CA SER A 18 5.53 -7.66 0.74
C SER A 18 5.31 -9.01 0.06
N ALA A 19 4.44 -9.86 0.62
CA ALA A 19 4.08 -11.15 0.03
C ALA A 19 3.33 -10.98 -1.29
N LEU A 20 2.39 -10.04 -1.37
CA LEU A 20 1.60 -9.74 -2.57
C LEU A 20 2.46 -9.20 -3.72
N LEU A 21 3.30 -8.19 -3.44
CA LEU A 21 4.15 -7.54 -4.43
C LEU A 21 5.44 -8.33 -4.71
N ARG A 22 5.74 -9.37 -3.94
CA ARG A 22 7.00 -10.13 -3.98
C ARG A 22 8.24 -9.25 -3.83
N VAL A 23 8.13 -8.15 -3.10
CA VAL A 23 9.25 -7.25 -2.76
C VAL A 23 9.54 -7.31 -1.26
N PRO A 24 10.80 -7.15 -0.83
CA PRO A 24 11.14 -7.09 0.59
C PRO A 24 10.42 -5.95 1.33
N THR A 25 10.06 -6.16 2.59
CA THR A 25 9.53 -5.10 3.48
C THR A 25 10.49 -3.92 3.63
N THR A 26 11.80 -4.16 3.52
CA THR A 26 12.85 -3.12 3.48
C THR A 26 12.71 -2.23 2.24
N THR A 27 12.40 -2.82 1.07
CA THR A 27 12.09 -2.05 -0.15
C THR A 27 10.84 -1.20 0.04
N LEU A 28 9.79 -1.73 0.68
CA LEU A 28 8.60 -0.93 1.04
C LEU A 28 8.95 0.21 2.02
N ALA A 29 9.91 0.03 2.92
CA ALA A 29 10.41 1.10 3.78
C ALA A 29 11.18 2.17 2.99
N VAL A 30 12.02 1.77 2.03
CA VAL A 30 12.71 2.67 1.11
C VAL A 30 11.71 3.45 0.26
N TRP A 31 10.65 2.83 -0.23
CA TRP A 31 9.60 3.52 -0.99
C TRP A 31 8.90 4.58 -0.16
N ARG A 32 8.59 4.27 1.10
CA ARG A 32 8.01 5.24 2.04
C ARG A 32 8.94 6.42 2.34
N SER A 33 10.25 6.18 2.44
CA SER A 33 11.22 7.25 2.76
C SER A 33 11.63 8.07 1.53
N THR A 34 11.76 7.43 0.37
CA THR A 34 12.17 8.09 -0.88
C THR A 34 11.02 8.80 -1.59
N GLY A 35 9.77 8.36 -1.38
CA GLY A 35 8.58 8.97 -1.97
C GLY A 35 8.48 8.85 -3.50
N ARG A 36 9.42 8.14 -4.15
CA ARG A 36 9.43 7.95 -5.62
C ARG A 36 8.28 7.07 -6.08
N VAL A 37 7.88 6.10 -5.26
CA VAL A 37 6.77 5.20 -5.54
C VAL A 37 5.51 5.73 -4.87
N LYS A 38 4.49 6.03 -5.67
CA LYS A 38 3.18 6.52 -5.19
C LYS A 38 2.32 5.39 -4.63
N LEU A 39 2.80 4.70 -3.59
CA LEU A 39 2.01 3.71 -2.85
C LEU A 39 1.45 4.37 -1.60
N ARG A 40 0.12 4.53 -1.53
CA ARG A 40 -0.55 5.12 -0.37
C ARG A 40 -0.44 4.21 0.84
N PHE A 41 -0.15 4.81 1.99
CA PHE A 41 -0.04 4.12 3.27
C PHE A 41 -0.70 4.95 4.37
N VAL A 42 -1.23 4.27 5.37
CA VAL A 42 -1.81 4.85 6.57
C VAL A 42 -0.87 4.56 7.73
N LYS A 43 -0.40 5.62 8.40
CA LYS A 43 0.43 5.49 9.60
C LYS A 43 -0.44 5.64 10.84
N ILE A 44 -0.44 4.62 11.70
CA ILE A 44 -1.19 4.58 12.96
C ILE A 44 -0.15 4.40 14.08
N GLY A 45 0.35 5.51 14.62
CA GLY A 45 1.45 5.52 15.57
C GLY A 45 2.73 4.89 14.99
N ARG A 46 3.18 3.77 15.59
CA ARG A 46 4.33 2.98 15.08
C ARG A 46 3.96 2.01 13.95
N LEU A 47 2.67 1.72 13.79
CA LEU A 47 2.19 0.76 12.79
C LEU A 47 2.00 1.46 11.46
N VAL A 48 2.34 0.77 10.38
CA VAL A 48 2.05 1.21 9.02
C VAL A 48 1.17 0.16 8.38
N ARG A 49 0.09 0.64 7.76
CA ARG A 49 -0.91 -0.19 7.09
C ARG A 49 -1.12 0.30 5.68
N TYR A 50 -1.53 -0.61 4.81
CA TYR A 50 -1.82 -0.32 3.42
C TYR A 50 -3.27 -0.68 3.15
N LEU A 51 -3.97 0.16 2.38
CA LEU A 51 -5.29 -0.18 1.90
C LEU A 51 -5.14 -1.19 0.77
N ALA A 52 -5.82 -2.33 0.85
CA ALA A 52 -5.77 -3.35 -0.21
C ALA A 52 -6.08 -2.75 -1.59
N ALA A 53 -7.11 -1.90 -1.68
CA ALA A 53 -7.48 -1.21 -2.91
C ALA A 53 -6.35 -0.33 -3.49
N ASP A 54 -5.54 0.31 -2.63
CA ASP A 54 -4.42 1.14 -3.09
C ASP A 54 -3.25 0.28 -3.57
N VAL A 55 -3.01 -0.87 -2.95
CA VAL A 55 -2.00 -1.83 -3.37
C VAL A 55 -2.39 -2.44 -4.73
N GLU A 56 -3.65 -2.83 -4.90
CA GLU A 56 -4.19 -3.31 -6.17
C GLU A 56 -4.10 -2.24 -7.28
N ALA A 57 -4.49 -1.01 -6.97
CA ALA A 57 -4.37 0.10 -7.92
C ALA A 57 -2.91 0.35 -8.34
N TYR A 58 -1.96 0.19 -7.40
CA TYR A 58 -0.54 0.28 -7.71
C TYR A 58 -0.07 -0.84 -8.64
N ILE A 59 -0.49 -2.09 -8.39
CA ILE A 59 -0.17 -3.23 -9.26
C ILE A 59 -0.73 -3.01 -10.67
N LEU A 60 -1.99 -2.58 -10.77
CA LEU A 60 -2.64 -2.31 -12.05
C LEU A 60 -1.94 -1.18 -12.82
N GLY A 61 -1.57 -0.10 -12.13
CA GLY A 61 -0.81 1.01 -12.73
C GLY A 61 0.59 0.61 -13.19
N ALA A 62 1.27 -0.28 -12.44
CA ALA A 62 2.56 -0.84 -12.84
C ALA A 62 2.45 -1.71 -14.10
N LEU A 63 1.33 -2.42 -14.27
CA LEU A 63 1.05 -3.24 -15.45
C LEU A 63 0.84 -2.39 -16.73
N GLN A 64 0.33 -1.16 -16.60
CA GLN A 64 0.09 -0.26 -17.75
C GLN A 64 1.33 0.52 -18.20
N ALA A 65 2.42 0.46 -17.45
CA ALA A 65 3.68 1.14 -17.76
C ALA A 65 4.71 0.25 -18.46
N ALA A 66 4.31 -0.95 -18.90
CA ALA A 66 5.11 -1.91 -19.67
C ALA A 66 4.61 -1.98 -21.12
#